data_AF-A0A0G0NCG2-F1
#
_entry.id   AF-A0A0G0NCG2-F1
#
_cell.length_a   1.000
_cell.length_b   1.000
_cell.length_c   1.000
_cell.angle_alpha   90.00
_cell.angle_beta   90.00
_cell.angle_gamma   90.00
#
_symmetry.space_group_name_H-M   'P 1'
#
loop_
_entity.id
_entity.type
_entity.pdbx_description
1 polymer ?
#
loop_
_entity_poly.entity_id
_entity_poly.type
_entity_poly.pdbx_seq_one_letter_code
_entity_poly.pdbx_strand_id
1 'polypeptide(L)'
;MRNNRAKRTRLKLKLRSARPRLSVFVSNKHILGQVIDDTRGLTLAAARDLDVASGKTVDVSKKVGELLAKRARDAGVKKVVFDRGARRYHGRVKAIAEGAREGGLEF
;
A
#
# COMPACT_ATOMS: atom_id res chain seq x y z
N MET A 1 -5.62 11.50 -16.57
CA MET A 1 -6.70 10.55 -16.17
C MET A 1 -6.41 9.74 -14.89
N ARG A 2 -5.26 9.07 -14.74
CA ARG A 2 -4.91 8.26 -13.54
C ARG A 2 -4.92 9.08 -12.24
N ASN A 3 -4.27 10.24 -12.25
CA ASN A 3 -4.20 11.10 -11.06
C ASN A 3 -5.58 11.55 -10.56
N ASN A 4 -6.51 11.87 -11.47
CA ASN A 4 -7.87 12.29 -11.09
C ASN A 4 -8.65 11.15 -10.42
N ARG A 5 -8.50 9.90 -10.90
CA ARG A 5 -9.10 8.72 -10.25
C ARG A 5 -8.53 8.49 -8.85
N ALA A 6 -7.21 8.57 -8.70
CA ALA A 6 -6.56 8.45 -7.41
C ALA A 6 -7.00 9.56 -6.44
N LYS A 7 -7.05 10.82 -6.89
CA LYS A 7 -7.55 11.96 -6.10
C LYS A 7 -8.98 11.72 -5.61
N ARG A 8 -9.87 11.23 -6.47
CA ARG A 8 -11.26 10.91 -6.10
C ARG A 8 -11.35 9.83 -5.02
N THR A 9 -10.56 8.76 -5.14
CA THR A 9 -10.50 7.70 -4.11
C THR A 9 -9.95 8.25 -2.80
N ARG A 10 -8.85 9.00 -2.84
CA ARG A 10 -8.19 9.57 -1.66
C ARG A 10 -9.05 10.58 -0.92
N LEU A 11 -9.81 11.41 -1.64
CA LEU A 11 -10.77 12.33 -1.03
C LEU A 11 -11.78 11.58 -0.16
N LYS A 12 -12.36 10.49 -0.69
CA LYS A 12 -13.31 9.65 0.06
C LYS A 12 -12.66 8.98 1.27
N LEU A 13 -11.41 8.50 1.13
CA LEU A 13 -10.69 7.86 2.22
C LEU A 13 -10.39 8.85 3.36
N LYS A 14 -9.92 10.06 3.01
CA LYS A 14 -9.60 11.12 3.97
C LYS A 14 -10.83 11.56 4.77
N LEU A 15 -12.00 11.62 4.14
CA LEU A 15 -13.26 11.96 4.80
C LEU A 15 -13.78 10.85 5.72
N ARG A 16 -13.38 9.59 5.50
CA ARG A 16 -13.96 8.43 6.19
C ARG A 16 -13.13 7.97 7.40
N SER A 17 -11.84 8.28 7.44
CA SER A 17 -10.95 7.77 8.49
C SER A 17 -9.72 8.66 8.66
N ALA A 18 -9.34 8.91 9.92
CA ALA A 18 -8.09 9.57 10.29
C ALA A 18 -6.89 8.61 10.36
N ARG A 19 -7.08 7.33 10.03
CA ARG A 19 -6.02 6.31 10.08
C ARG A 19 -5.03 6.47 8.92
N PRO A 20 -3.75 6.07 9.10
CA PRO A 20 -2.77 6.06 8.02
C PRO A 20 -3.26 5.24 6.82
N ARG A 21 -2.95 5.71 5.61
CA ARG A 21 -3.32 5.02 4.37
C ARG A 21 -2.18 4.17 3.84
N LEU A 22 -2.49 2.97 3.38
CA LEU A 22 -1.58 2.12 2.61
C LEU A 22 -1.80 2.38 1.12
N SER A 23 -0.90 3.15 0.52
CA SER A 23 -0.93 3.49 -0.90
C SER A 23 -0.09 2.53 -1.72
N VAL A 24 -0.69 1.99 -2.78
CA VAL A 24 -0.01 1.11 -3.73
C VAL A 24 0.29 1.88 -5.02
N PHE A 25 1.57 1.86 -5.42
CA PHE A 25 2.00 2.31 -6.73
C PHE A 25 2.60 1.16 -7.52
N VAL A 26 2.13 0.98 -8.74
CA VAL A 26 2.65 -0.05 -9.64
C VAL A 26 3.07 0.68 -10.90
N SER A 27 4.26 0.39 -11.41
CA SER A 27 4.76 0.90 -12.68
C SER A 27 4.87 -0.25 -13.69
N ASN A 28 5.47 0.02 -14.85
CA ASN A 28 5.74 -1.01 -15.85
C ASN A 28 6.83 -1.98 -15.39
N LYS A 29 7.72 -1.58 -14.49
CA LYS A 29 8.87 -2.38 -14.04
C LYS A 29 8.81 -2.73 -12.55
N HIS A 30 8.25 -1.83 -11.74
CA HIS A 30 8.38 -1.86 -10.28
C HIS A 30 7.02 -1.85 -9.58
N ILE A 31 7.04 -2.22 -8.31
CA ILE A 31 5.90 -2.07 -7.40
C ILE A 31 6.36 -1.53 -6.07
N LEU A 32 5.60 -0.57 -5.57
CA LEU A 32 5.88 0.15 -4.34
C LEU A 32 4.63 0.18 -3.48
N GLY A 33 4.82 -0.02 -2.19
CA GLY A 33 3.83 0.16 -1.15
C GLY A 33 4.34 1.17 -0.12
N GLN A 34 3.47 2.07 0.32
CA GLN A 34 3.78 3.08 1.33
C GLN A 34 2.64 3.20 2.32
N VAL A 35 2.97 3.26 3.61
CA VAL A 35 2.05 3.62 4.69
C VAL A 35 2.30 5.08 5.03
N ILE A 36 1.28 5.92 4.83
CA ILE A 36 1.39 7.37 4.91
C ILE A 36 0.37 7.88 5.93
N ASP A 37 0.84 8.73 6.83
CA ASP A 37 -0.01 9.55 7.68
C ASP A 37 -0.32 10.87 6.97
N ASP A 38 -1.57 11.03 6.52
CA ASP A 38 -2.02 12.23 5.81
C ASP A 38 -2.24 13.44 6.73
N THR A 39 -2.27 13.26 8.06
CA THR A 39 -2.40 14.37 9.01
C THR A 39 -1.06 15.07 9.20
N ARG A 40 0.02 14.27 9.32
CA ARG A 40 1.40 14.75 9.50
C ARG A 40 2.15 14.92 8.18
N GLY A 41 1.64 14.34 7.08
CA GLY A 41 2.31 14.33 5.78
C GLY A 41 3.56 13.43 5.74
N LEU A 42 3.67 12.48 6.68
CA LEU A 42 4.86 11.65 6.85
C LEU A 42 4.62 10.22 6.34
N THR A 43 5.66 9.63 5.74
CA THR A 43 5.65 8.20 5.39
C THR A 43 6.20 7.41 6.56
N LEU A 44 5.37 6.54 7.14
CA LEU A 44 5.70 5.75 8.32
C LEU A 44 6.46 4.47 7.94
N ALA A 45 6.07 3.85 6.82
CA ALA A 45 6.74 2.68 6.28
C ALA A 45 6.67 2.69 4.75
N ALA A 46 7.71 2.15 4.10
CA ALA A 46 7.74 1.97 2.66
C ALA A 46 8.39 0.64 2.32
N ALA A 47 7.98 0.04 1.20
CA ALA A 47 8.57 -1.16 0.64
C ALA A 47 8.46 -1.14 -0.88
N ARG A 48 9.43 -1.73 -1.57
CA ARG A 48 9.47 -1.85 -3.02
C ARG A 48 9.97 -3.22 -3.46
N ASP A 49 9.75 -3.59 -4.71
CA ASP A 49 10.20 -4.86 -5.28
C ASP A 49 11.70 -5.10 -5.12
N LEU A 50 12.51 -4.04 -5.26
CA LEU A 50 13.96 -4.11 -5.10
C LEU A 50 14.40 -4.59 -3.70
N ASP A 51 13.55 -4.43 -2.68
CA ASP A 51 13.85 -4.85 -1.32
C ASP A 51 13.58 -6.35 -1.08
N VAL A 52 13.01 -7.05 -2.07
CA VAL A 52 12.62 -8.47 -1.97
C VAL A 52 13.18 -9.29 -3.12
N ALA A 53 12.81 -8.92 -4.35
CA ALA A 53 13.16 -9.61 -5.58
C ALA A 53 12.79 -8.72 -6.76
N SER A 54 13.71 -8.58 -7.72
CA SER A 54 13.48 -7.77 -8.92
C SER A 54 12.31 -8.31 -9.73
N GLY A 55 11.34 -7.45 -10.01
CA GLY A 55 10.26 -7.76 -10.93
C GLY A 55 8.88 -7.35 -10.43
N LYS A 56 7.89 -7.90 -11.12
CA LYS A 56 6.54 -7.33 -11.12
C LYS A 56 5.44 -8.40 -11.08
N THR A 57 5.80 -9.63 -10.70
CA THR A 57 4.85 -10.75 -10.63
C THR A 57 3.90 -10.60 -9.43
N VAL A 58 2.86 -11.42 -9.42
CA VAL A 58 1.91 -11.49 -8.31
C VAL A 58 2.63 -11.92 -7.03
N ASP A 59 3.57 -12.84 -7.13
CA ASP A 59 4.35 -13.36 -6.01
C ASP A 59 5.25 -12.29 -5.37
N VAL A 60 5.95 -11.51 -6.19
CA VAL A 60 6.73 -10.36 -5.70
C VAL A 60 5.82 -9.34 -5.03
N SER A 61 4.62 -9.12 -5.58
CA SER A 61 3.65 -8.18 -5.01
C SER A 61 3.17 -8.64 -3.62
N LYS A 62 2.97 -9.95 -3.42
CA LYS A 62 2.62 -10.52 -2.13
C LYS A 62 3.73 -10.31 -1.09
N LYS A 63 4.96 -10.67 -1.44
CA LYS A 63 6.13 -10.49 -0.55
C LYS A 63 6.40 -9.03 -0.20
N VAL A 64 6.19 -8.10 -1.12
CA VAL A 64 6.27 -6.65 -0.83
C VAL A 64 5.21 -6.23 0.19
N GLY A 65 4.00 -6.79 0.11
CA GLY A 65 2.94 -6.58 1.10
C GLY A 65 3.33 -7.08 2.51
N GLU A 66 3.89 -8.29 2.59
CA GLU A 66 4.37 -8.87 3.84
C GLU A 66 5.51 -8.03 4.46
N LEU A 67 6.49 -7.62 3.64
CA LEU A 67 7.61 -6.79 4.09
C LEU A 67 7.12 -5.42 4.58
N LEU A 68 6.17 -4.80 3.86
CA LEU A 68 5.59 -3.54 4.25
C LEU A 68 4.87 -3.66 5.60
N ALA A 69 4.17 -4.75 5.82
CA ALA A 69 3.45 -4.99 7.06
C ALA A 69 4.39 -5.16 8.26
N LYS A 70 5.51 -5.87 8.09
CA LYS A 70 6.56 -5.94 9.12
C LYS A 70 7.07 -4.54 9.47
N ARG A 71 7.50 -3.77 8.47
CA ARG A 71 7.98 -2.38 8.66
C ARG A 71 6.92 -1.47 9.30
N ALA A 72 5.65 -1.64 8.94
CA ALA A 72 4.56 -0.85 9.51
C ALA A 72 4.30 -1.20 10.98
N ARG A 73 4.38 -2.49 11.36
CA ARG A 73 4.29 -2.91 12.75
C ARG A 73 5.47 -2.40 13.57
N ASP A 74 6.68 -2.44 13.03
CA ASP A 74 7.89 -1.89 13.68
C ASP A 74 7.74 -0.38 13.93
N ALA A 75 7.06 0.33 13.02
CA ALA A 75 6.67 1.73 13.18
C ALA A 75 5.43 1.96 14.08
N GLY A 76 4.90 0.92 14.74
CA GLY A 76 3.76 1.00 15.65
C GLY A 76 2.38 1.09 14.97
N VAL A 77 2.30 0.84 13.66
CA VAL A 77 1.06 0.96 12.88
C VAL A 77 0.38 -0.40 12.72
N LYS A 78 -0.78 -0.57 13.36
CA LYS A 78 -1.58 -1.81 13.27
C LYS A 78 -2.79 -1.70 12.34
N LYS A 79 -3.49 -0.57 12.37
CA LYS A 79 -4.71 -0.31 11.59
C LYS A 79 -4.44 0.71 10.50
N VAL A 80 -4.70 0.34 9.26
CA VAL A 80 -4.53 1.22 8.09
C VAL A 80 -5.78 1.24 7.25
N VAL A 81 -5.81 2.12 6.25
CA VAL A 81 -6.85 2.13 5.22
C VAL A 81 -6.21 1.84 3.87
N PHE A 82 -6.73 0.85 3.16
CA PHE A 82 -6.17 0.47 1.86
C PHE A 82 -6.54 1.47 0.75
N ASP A 83 -5.53 2.15 0.21
CA ASP A 83 -5.64 3.02 -0.96
C ASP A 83 -5.17 2.28 -2.23
N ARG A 84 -6.15 1.73 -2.95
CA ARG A 84 -5.95 1.14 -4.29
C ARG A 84 -5.54 2.16 -5.36
N GLY A 85 -5.56 3.46 -5.04
CA GLY A 85 -5.23 4.55 -5.94
C GLY A 85 -6.14 4.60 -7.16
N ALA A 86 -5.53 4.73 -8.34
CA ALA A 86 -6.24 4.77 -9.62
C ALA A 86 -6.57 3.38 -10.19
N ARG A 87 -6.14 2.30 -9.53
CA ARG A 87 -6.19 0.93 -10.05
C ARG A 87 -7.43 0.19 -9.55
N ARG A 88 -7.81 -0.84 -10.29
CA ARG A 88 -8.83 -1.80 -9.83
C ARG A 88 -8.20 -2.70 -8.77
N TYR A 89 -9.01 -3.11 -7.80
CA TYR A 89 -8.61 -4.11 -6.82
C TYR A 89 -8.57 -5.48 -7.49
N HIS A 90 -7.45 -5.81 -8.11
CA HIS A 90 -7.25 -7.04 -8.86
C HIS A 90 -5.77 -7.34 -9.03
N GLY A 91 -5.44 -8.59 -9.37
CA GLY A 91 -4.09 -9.08 -9.62
C GLY A 91 -3.10 -8.60 -8.57
N ARG A 92 -2.08 -7.86 -9.01
CA ARG A 92 -0.98 -7.37 -8.16
C ARG A 92 -1.41 -6.45 -7.01
N VAL A 93 -2.44 -5.64 -7.21
CA VAL A 93 -2.95 -4.75 -6.14
C VAL A 93 -3.64 -5.56 -5.06
N LYS A 94 -4.37 -6.62 -5.46
CA LYS A 94 -4.97 -7.58 -4.54
C LYS A 94 -3.89 -8.38 -3.80
N ALA A 95 -2.85 -8.83 -4.49
CA ALA A 95 -1.75 -9.58 -3.88
C ALA A 95 -0.99 -8.80 -2.79
N ILE A 96 -0.75 -7.49 -2.97
CA ILE A 96 -0.20 -6.66 -1.88
C ILE A 96 -1.14 -6.63 -0.68
N ALA A 97 -2.44 -6.47 -0.93
CA ALA A 97 -3.40 -6.41 0.15
C ALA A 97 -3.44 -7.74 0.94
N GLU A 98 -3.40 -8.86 0.24
CA GLU A 98 -3.34 -10.19 0.87
C GLU A 98 -2.05 -10.36 1.68
N GLY A 99 -0.88 -10.05 1.09
CA GLY A 99 0.39 -10.12 1.81
C GLY A 99 0.46 -9.18 3.02
N ALA A 100 -0.15 -7.99 2.92
CA ALA A 100 -0.20 -7.06 4.04
C ALA A 100 -1.13 -7.55 5.17
N ARG A 101 -2.22 -8.24 4.84
CA ARG A 101 -3.13 -8.87 5.81
C ARG A 101 -2.49 -10.07 6.49
N GLU A 102 -1.79 -10.92 5.76
CA GLU A 102 -1.00 -12.03 6.33
C GLU A 102 0.12 -11.50 7.22
N GLY A 103 0.73 -10.40 6.79
CA GLY A 103 1.62 -9.57 7.59
C GLY A 103 0.91 -8.80 8.72
N GLY A 104 -0.35 -9.09 9.04
CA GLY A 104 -1.15 -8.61 10.18
C GLY A 104 -1.38 -7.10 10.30
N LEU A 105 -1.37 -6.40 9.17
CA LEU A 105 -2.04 -5.11 9.08
C LEU A 105 -3.56 -5.34 8.97
N GLU A 106 -4.33 -4.60 9.75
CA GLU A 106 -5.79 -4.65 9.74
C GLU A 106 -6.36 -3.51 8.86
N PHE A 107 -7.06 -3.87 7.78
CA PHE A 107 -7.73 -2.93 6.86
C PHE A 107 -8.81 -3.57 5.96
#